data_AF-A0A2X4USA5-F1
#
_entry.id   AF-A0A2X4USA5-F1
#
_cell.length_a   1.000
_cell.length_b   1.000
_cell.length_c   1.000
_cell.angle_alpha   90.00
_cell.angle_beta   90.00
_cell.angle_gamma   90.00
#
_symmetry.space_group_name_H-M   'P 1'
#
loop_
_entity.id
_entity.type
_entity.pdbx_description
1 polymer ?
#
loop_
_entity_poly.entity_id
_entity_poly.type
_entity_poly.pdbx_seq_one_letter_code
_entity_poly.pdbx_strand_id
1 'polypeptide(L)'
;MLAVGNSSVASALRVPTLKQKLAAGKMPIVHLTPQTLGVEDTLREDGVQLTALNRQLSRRAGLIIEGATPREKASALYQNYLKERMG
;
A
#
# COMPACT_ATOMS: atom_id res chain seq x y z
N MET A 1 -9.75 4.19 -15.95
CA MET A 1 -8.84 4.42 -14.79
C MET A 1 -9.22 3.43 -13.71
N LEU A 2 -8.46 2.33 -13.53
CA LEU A 2 -8.73 1.30 -12.53
C LEU A 2 -7.55 1.25 -11.56
N ALA A 3 -7.59 2.12 -10.56
CA ALA A 3 -6.68 2.08 -9.42
C ALA A 3 -7.22 1.06 -8.40
N VAL A 4 -6.84 -0.21 -8.57
CA VAL A 4 -7.08 -1.27 -7.56
C VAL A 4 -5.98 -1.18 -6.51
N GLY A 5 -5.89 -0.04 -5.83
CA GLY A 5 -4.78 0.25 -4.91
C GLY A 5 -5.18 0.58 -3.48
N ASN A 6 -6.45 0.89 -3.19
CA ASN A 6 -6.77 1.48 -1.89
C ASN A 6 -8.20 1.24 -1.35
N SER A 7 -8.80 0.08 -1.62
CA SER A 7 -10.08 -0.28 -0.99
C SER A 7 -9.94 -1.51 -0.11
N SER A 8 -10.33 -1.36 1.17
CA SER A 8 -10.41 -2.46 2.14
C SER A 8 -11.45 -3.53 1.77
N VAL A 9 -12.33 -3.23 0.80
CA VAL A 9 -13.33 -4.16 0.24
C VAL A 9 -12.84 -4.79 -1.08
N ALA A 10 -11.87 -4.18 -1.76
CA ALA A 10 -11.25 -4.71 -2.98
C ALA A 10 -10.14 -5.75 -2.70
N SER A 11 -9.87 -6.07 -1.43
CA SER A 11 -8.67 -6.80 -0.99
C SER A 11 -8.74 -8.32 -1.16
N ALA A 12 -9.86 -8.92 -1.56
CA ALA A 12 -9.94 -10.37 -1.72
C ALA A 12 -10.24 -10.73 -3.17
N LEU A 13 -9.20 -10.73 -4.01
CA LEU A 13 -9.27 -11.48 -5.27
C LEU A 13 -9.64 -12.94 -4.93
N ARG A 14 -10.58 -13.52 -5.68
CA ARG A 14 -10.99 -14.91 -5.46
C ARG A 14 -9.79 -15.83 -5.67
N VAL A 15 -9.64 -16.81 -4.78
CA VAL A 15 -8.62 -17.85 -4.95
C VAL A 15 -8.99 -18.72 -6.16
N PRO A 16 -8.14 -18.80 -7.19
CA PRO A 16 -8.45 -19.60 -8.37
C PRO A 16 -8.37 -21.10 -8.05
N THR A 17 -9.35 -21.84 -8.54
CA THR A 17 -9.42 -23.30 -8.44
C THR A 17 -8.35 -23.99 -9.29
N LEU A 18 -8.09 -25.27 -9.03
CA LEU A 18 -7.15 -26.06 -9.84
C LEU A 18 -7.55 -26.07 -11.32
N LYS A 19 -8.85 -26.23 -11.63
CA LYS A 19 -9.38 -26.18 -13.00
C LYS A 19 -9.06 -24.84 -13.68
N GLN A 20 -9.25 -23.74 -12.96
CA GLN A 20 -8.97 -22.39 -13.50
C GLN A 20 -7.47 -22.18 -13.73
N LYS A 21 -6.61 -22.63 -12.82
CA LYS A 21 -5.15 -22.57 -13.00
C LYS A 21 -4.70 -23.39 -14.22
N LEU A 22 -5.21 -24.61 -14.37
CA LEU A 22 -4.87 -25.49 -15.50
C LEU A 22 -5.40 -24.95 -16.84
N ALA A 23 -6.57 -24.32 -16.84
CA ALA A 23 -7.09 -23.65 -18.03
C ALA A 23 -6.24 -22.43 -18.40
N ALA A 24 -5.96 -21.55 -17.43
CA ALA A 24 -5.16 -20.35 -17.63
C ALA A 24 -3.72 -20.68 -18.08
N GLY A 25 -3.10 -21.72 -17.52
CA GLY A 25 -1.75 -22.16 -17.92
C GLY A 25 -1.65 -22.67 -19.36
N LYS A 26 -2.77 -22.96 -20.02
CA LYS A 26 -2.83 -23.38 -21.43
C LYS A 26 -3.28 -22.26 -22.36
N MET A 27 -3.72 -21.12 -21.82
CA MET A 27 -4.17 -20.00 -22.65
C MET A 27 -2.95 -19.25 -23.20
N PRO A 28 -2.88 -19.00 -24.52
CA PRO A 28 -1.82 -18.19 -25.09
C PRO A 28 -1.96 -16.75 -24.59
N ILE A 29 -0.83 -16.15 -24.18
CA ILE A 29 -0.77 -14.74 -23.82
C ILE A 29 -0.47 -13.95 -25.08
N VAL A 30 -1.37 -13.06 -25.45
CA VAL A 30 -1.17 -12.16 -26.59
C VAL A 30 -0.27 -11.01 -26.13
N HIS A 31 0.89 -10.89 -26.76
CA HIS A 31 1.80 -9.76 -26.55
C HIS A 31 1.50 -8.68 -27.57
N LEU A 32 1.18 -7.49 -27.08
CA LEU A 32 0.95 -6.30 -27.90
C LEU A 32 2.14 -5.37 -27.71
N THR A 33 2.71 -4.90 -28.81
CA THR A 33 3.77 -3.89 -28.83
C THR A 33 3.20 -2.51 -29.18
N PRO A 34 3.89 -1.41 -28.85
CA PRO A 34 3.52 -0.07 -29.30
C PRO A 34 3.21 -0.02 -30.81
N GLN A 35 4.04 -0.68 -31.62
CA GLN A 35 3.89 -0.73 -33.08
C GLN A 35 2.61 -1.46 -33.49
N THR A 36 2.26 -2.58 -32.83
CA THR A 36 1.00 -3.30 -33.10
C THR A 36 -0.25 -2.52 -32.69
N LEU A 37 -0.09 -1.54 -31.80
CA LEU A 37 -1.15 -0.68 -31.30
C LEU A 37 -1.19 0.68 -32.02
N GLY A 38 -0.30 0.92 -32.99
CA GLY A 38 -0.18 2.21 -33.68
C GLY A 38 0.22 3.36 -32.76
N VAL A 39 0.89 3.07 -31.64
CA VAL A 39 1.39 4.07 -30.70
C VAL A 39 2.91 4.16 -30.80
N GLU A 40 3.43 5.37 -30.68
CA GLU A 40 4.88 5.59 -30.71
C GLU A 40 5.53 5.01 -29.46
N ASP A 41 6.65 4.33 -29.65
CA ASP A 41 7.50 3.78 -28.59
C ASP A 41 8.41 4.88 -28.03
N THR A 42 7.81 5.99 -27.64
CA THR A 42 8.50 7.05 -26.93
C THR A 42 8.16 6.86 -25.47
N LEU A 43 9.16 6.53 -24.66
CA LEU A 43 9.16 6.95 -23.26
C LEU A 43 8.93 8.46 -23.33
N ARG A 44 7.68 8.92 -23.13
CA ARG A 44 7.44 10.33 -22.98
C ARG A 44 8.35 10.76 -21.84
N GLU A 45 9.30 11.63 -22.14
CA GLU A 45 9.92 12.43 -21.11
C GLU A 45 8.78 13.27 -20.54
N ASP A 46 8.03 12.73 -19.59
CA ASP A 46 6.90 13.40 -18.93
C ASP A 46 7.39 14.57 -18.04
N GLY A 47 8.56 15.14 -18.37
CA GLY A 47 9.25 16.20 -17.64
C GLY A 47 9.75 15.77 -16.25
N VAL A 48 9.57 14.51 -15.86
CA VAL A 48 9.88 14.01 -14.52
C VAL A 48 10.90 12.89 -14.62
N GLN A 49 12.06 13.11 -13.99
CA GLN A 49 13.10 12.12 -13.86
C GLN A 49 13.03 11.48 -12.49
N LEU A 50 13.04 10.14 -12.43
CA LEU A 50 13.23 9.43 -11.17
C LEU A 50 14.64 9.74 -10.65
N THR A 51 14.72 10.49 -9.55
CA THR A 51 16.00 10.91 -8.96
C THR A 51 16.50 9.95 -7.89
N ALA A 52 15.60 9.45 -7.03
CA ALA A 52 15.95 8.51 -5.97
C ALA A 52 14.74 7.70 -5.51
N LEU A 53 15.02 6.51 -4.98
CA LEU A 53 14.05 5.69 -4.25
C LEU A 53 14.54 5.54 -2.81
N ASN A 54 13.82 6.14 -1.88
CA ASN A 54 14.13 6.05 -0.45
C ASN A 54 13.09 5.17 0.24
N ARG A 55 13.57 4.19 1.03
CA ARG A 55 12.69 3.40 1.87
C ARG A 55 12.22 4.25 3.04
N GLN A 56 10.93 4.54 3.11
CA GLN A 56 10.35 5.25 4.25
C GLN A 56 10.35 4.34 5.50
N LEU A 57 11.15 4.69 6.51
CA LEU A 57 11.12 4.04 7.82
C LEU A 57 10.02 4.69 8.67
N SER A 58 8.83 4.10 8.68
CA SER A 58 7.72 4.56 9.54
C SER A 58 7.84 4.03 10.98
N ARG A 59 9.04 3.98 11.56
CA ARG A 59 9.21 3.64 12.97
C ARG A 59 8.90 4.87 13.81
N ARG A 60 7.64 5.02 14.21
CA ARG A 60 7.32 5.88 15.35
C ARG A 60 7.66 5.08 16.61
N ALA A 61 8.56 5.60 17.44
CA ALA A 61 8.76 5.07 18.78
C ALA A 61 7.46 5.31 19.58
N GLY A 62 6.52 4.37 19.45
CA GLY A 62 5.32 4.34 20.27
C GLY A 62 5.71 3.89 21.67
N LEU A 63 5.20 4.57 22.68
CA LEU A 63 5.36 4.16 24.07
C LEU A 63 4.10 3.42 24.50
N ILE A 64 4.28 2.23 25.06
CA ILE A 64 3.17 1.47 25.65
C ILE A 64 2.86 2.10 27.00
N ILE A 65 1.59 2.47 27.20
CA ILE A 65 1.12 3.00 28.48
C ILE A 65 0.54 1.85 29.29
N GLU A 66 1.29 1.48 30.33
CA GLU A 66 0.93 0.41 31.25
C GLU A 66 -0.12 0.86 32.27
N GLY A 67 -0.87 -0.11 32.80
CA GLY A 67 -1.92 0.11 33.79
C GLY A 67 -2.92 -1.05 33.81
N ALA A 68 -3.45 -1.40 34.98
CA ALA A 68 -4.38 -2.52 35.13
C ALA A 68 -5.79 -2.16 34.63
N THR A 69 -6.15 -0.87 34.70
CA THR A 69 -7.48 -0.38 34.29
C THR A 69 -7.38 0.67 33.16
N PRO A 70 -8.45 0.82 32.34
CA PRO A 70 -8.50 1.89 31.34
C PRO A 70 -8.31 3.30 31.94
N ARG A 71 -8.81 3.50 33.17
CA ARG A 71 -8.69 4.76 33.90
C ARG A 71 -7.24 5.08 34.25
N GLU A 72 -6.47 4.10 34.73
CA GLU A 72 -5.05 4.26 35.02
C GLU A 72 -4.25 4.62 33.76
N LYS A 73 -4.53 3.93 32.64
CA LYS A 73 -3.87 4.23 31.35
C LYS A 73 -4.18 5.65 30.88
N ALA A 74 -5.43 6.10 31.00
CA ALA A 74 -5.83 7.47 30.64
C ALA A 74 -5.14 8.53 31.51
N SER A 75 -5.06 8.30 32.82
CA SER A 75 -4.34 9.20 33.74
C SER A 75 -2.84 9.25 33.41
N ALA A 76 -2.20 8.11 33.17
CA ALA A 76 -0.78 8.05 32.81
C ALA A 76 -0.49 8.74 31.47
N LEU A 77 -1.36 8.58 30.46
CA LEU A 77 -1.26 9.32 29.20
C LEU A 77 -1.33 10.84 29.43
N TYR A 78 -2.30 11.28 30.21
CA TYR A 78 -2.49 12.71 30.48
C TYR A 78 -1.29 13.32 31.19
N GLN A 79 -0.88 12.72 32.32
CA GLN A 79 0.18 13.26 33.17
C GLN A 79 1.54 13.22 32.48
N ASN A 80 1.87 12.12 31.79
CA ASN A 80 3.23 11.89 31.29
C ASN A 80 3.46 12.39 29.86
N TYR A 81 2.40 12.70 29.10
CA TYR A 81 2.55 13.09 27.68
C TYR A 81 1.72 14.31 27.26
N LEU A 82 0.46 14.42 27.70
CA LEU A 82 -0.43 15.47 27.18
C LEU A 82 -0.30 16.78 27.95
N LYS A 83 -0.11 16.73 29.27
CA LYS A 83 -0.06 17.91 30.14
C LYS A 83 1.01 18.92 29.71
N GLU A 84 2.20 18.45 29.33
CA GLU A 84 3.30 19.31 28.86
C GLU A 84 3.07 19.89 27.47
N ARG A 85 2.21 19.26 26.66
CA ARG A 85 1.94 19.66 25.26
C ARG A 85 0.71 20.55 25.11
N MET A 86 -0.04 20.75 26.19
CA MET A 86 -1.22 21.60 26.24
C MET A 86 -0.98 22.91 27.00
N GLY A 87 0.29 23.20 27.34
CA GLY A 87 0.75 24.49 27.86
C GLY A 87 1.07 25.46 26.74
#